data_AF-A0A452XF58-F1
#
_entry.id   AF-A0A452XF58-F1
#
_cell.length_a   1.000
_cell.length_b   1.000
_cell.length_c   1.000
_cell.angle_alpha   90.00
_cell.angle_beta   90.00
_cell.angle_gamma   90.00
#
_symmetry.space_group_name_H-M   'P 1'
#
loop_
_entity.id
_entity.type
_entity.pdbx_description
1 polymer ?
#
loop_
_entity_poly.entity_id
_entity_poly.type
_entity_poly.pdbx_seq_one_letter_code
_entity_poly.pdbx_strand_id
1 'polypeptide(L)' 'MTALPIVETQSGDVSAYIPTNVISITDGQIFLSADLFNAGIRPAINVGISVSRVGSAAQIKAIKQVASKSKLELAQFAE' A
#
# COMPACT_ATOMS: atom_id res chain seq x y z
N MET A 1 10.15 18.60 1.44
CA MET A 1 8.69 18.67 1.21
C MET A 1 8.21 17.25 0.93
N THR A 2 7.13 16.80 1.57
CA THR A 2 6.58 15.45 1.39
C THR A 2 5.23 15.57 0.70
N ALA A 3 4.97 14.75 -0.32
CA ALA A 3 3.72 14.75 -1.06
C ALA A 3 2.92 13.46 -0.80
N LEU A 4 1.60 13.59 -0.64
CA LEU A 4 0.66 12.49 -0.47
C LEU A 4 -0.48 12.64 -1.50
N PRO A 5 -0.23 12.36 -2.79
CA PRO A 5 -1.25 12.47 -3.82
C PRO A 5 -2.34 11.41 -3.62
N ILE A 6 -3.58 11.77 -3.91
CA ILE A 6 -4.74 10.85 -3.87
C ILE A 6 -5.25 10.69 -5.29
N VAL A 7 -5.50 9.44 -5.69
CA VAL A 7 -6.08 9.09 -6.99
C VAL A 7 -7.25 8.15 -6.75
N GLU A 8 -8.39 8.48 -7.32
CA GLU A 8 -9.56 7.61 -7.34
C GLU A 8 -9.41 6.58 -8.47
N THR A 9 -9.65 5.32 -8.13
CA THR A 9 -9.69 4.22 -9.12
C THR A 9 -11.14 3.83 -9.37
N GLN A 10 -11.46 3.53 -10.62
CA GLN A 10 -12.80 3.06 -10.99
C GLN A 10 -12.83 1.55 -10.81
N SER A 11 -13.75 1.04 -9.97
CA SER A 11 -13.88 -0.39 -9.67
C SER A 11 -12.57 -1.06 -9.20
N GLY A 12 -11.66 -0.31 -8.58
CA GLY A 12 -10.35 -0.82 -8.15
C GLY A 12 -9.33 -1.04 -9.27
N ASP A 13 -9.59 -0.55 -10.49
CA ASP A 13 -8.67 -0.69 -11.62
C ASP A 13 -7.45 0.23 -11.47
N VAL A 14 -6.31 -0.38 -11.13
CA VAL A 14 -5.00 0.28 -11.04
C VAL A 14 -4.27 0.38 -12.38
N SER A 15 -4.77 -0.29 -13.43
CA SER A 15 -4.15 -0.31 -14.76
C SER A 15 -4.62 0.84 -15.67
N ALA A 16 -5.61 1.60 -15.23
CA ALA A 16 -6.07 2.79 -15.93
C ALA A 16 -4.93 3.82 -16.11
N TYR A 17 -5.06 4.66 -17.15
CA TYR A 17 -4.01 5.60 -17.57
C TYR A 17 -3.51 6.52 -16.45
N ILE A 18 -4.45 7.17 -15.73
CA ILE A 18 -4.09 8.11 -14.66
C ILE A 18 -3.44 7.39 -13.45
N PRO A 19 -4.04 6.33 -12.87
CA PRO A 19 -3.40 5.54 -11.82
C PRO A 19 -2.00 5.04 -12.19
N THR A 20 -1.84 4.48 -13.38
CA THR A 20 -0.55 3.95 -13.86
C THR A 20 0.52 5.04 -13.90
N ASN A 21 0.18 6.23 -14.41
CA ASN A 21 1.12 7.35 -14.48
C ASN A 21 1.49 7.89 -13.11
N VAL A 22 0.54 7.99 -12.19
CA VAL A 22 0.86 8.46 -10.82
C VAL A 22 1.71 7.43 -10.10
N ILE A 23 1.39 6.14 -10.22
CA ILE A 23 2.17 5.04 -9.63
C ILE A 23 3.61 5.06 -10.15
N SER A 24 3.84 5.32 -11.44
CA SER A 24 5.19 5.36 -11.99
C SER A 24 6.03 6.51 -11.42
N ILE A 25 5.40 7.67 -11.15
CA ILE A 25 6.05 8.86 -10.59
C ILE A 25 6.30 8.75 -9.08
N THR A 26 5.37 8.18 -8.32
CA THR A 26 5.47 8.12 -6.84
C THR A 26 6.46 7.06 -6.32
N ASP A 27 7.02 7.26 -5.13
CA ASP A 27 7.91 6.31 -4.46
C ASP A 27 7.19 5.12 -3.81
N GLY A 28 5.94 4.87 -4.17
CA GLY A 28 5.10 3.84 -3.60
C GLY A 28 3.66 4.29 -3.43
N GLN A 29 2.81 3.36 -3.05
CA GLN A 29 1.38 3.57 -2.95
C GLN A 29 0.79 2.80 -1.77
N ILE A 30 -0.28 3.38 -1.22
CA ILE A 30 -1.19 2.72 -0.29
C ILE A 30 -2.49 2.51 -1.07
N PHE A 31 -2.82 1.25 -1.38
CA PHE A 31 -4.04 0.90 -2.09
C PHE A 31 -5.15 0.53 -1.09
N LEU A 32 -6.28 1.22 -1.20
CA LEU A 32 -7.47 0.98 -0.38
C LEU A 32 -8.47 0.13 -1.16
N SER A 33 -8.85 -1.03 -0.63
CA SER A 33 -9.78 -1.95 -1.27
C SER A 33 -11.20 -1.80 -0.70
N ALA A 34 -12.20 -1.79 -1.58
CA ALA A 34 -13.61 -1.79 -1.20
C ALA A 34 -13.99 -3.09 -0.47
N ASP A 35 -13.45 -4.24 -0.89
CA ASP A 35 -13.75 -5.54 -0.29
C ASP A 35 -13.27 -5.61 1.16
N LEU A 36 -12.05 -5.13 1.44
CA LEU A 36 -11.52 -5.05 2.80
C LEU A 36 -12.34 -4.10 3.68
N PHE A 37 -12.78 -2.97 3.12
CA PHE A 37 -13.62 -2.01 3.83
C PHE A 37 -14.99 -2.62 4.19
N ASN A 38 -15.60 -3.34 3.24
CA ASN A 38 -16.88 -4.02 3.41
C ASN A 38 -16.78 -5.22 4.37
N ALA A 39 -15.61 -5.86 4.46
CA ALA A 39 -15.30 -6.89 5.46
C ALA A 39 -15.02 -6.31 6.86
N GLY A 40 -15.11 -4.99 7.05
CA GLY A 40 -14.92 -4.31 8.33
C GLY A 40 -13.47 -3.96 8.68
N ILE A 41 -12.51 -4.25 7.79
CA ILE A 41 -11.09 -3.91 8.00
C ILE A 41 -10.89 -2.42 7.71
N ARG A 42 -10.50 -1.67 8.75
CA ARG A 42 -10.28 -0.22 8.67
C ARG A 42 -8.98 0.17 9.40
N PRO A 43 -8.01 0.81 8.72
CA PRO A 43 -8.03 1.23 7.32
C PRO A 43 -7.92 0.03 6.36
N ALA A 44 -8.62 0.10 5.22
CA ALA A 44 -8.80 -0.99 4.27
C ALA A 44 -7.59 -1.19 3.32
N ILE A 45 -6.39 -1.27 3.88
CA ILE A 45 -5.13 -1.31 3.12
C ILE A 45 -4.89 -2.71 2.56
N ASN A 46 -4.78 -2.82 1.25
CA ASN A 46 -4.37 -4.07 0.60
C ASN A 46 -2.84 -4.22 0.68
N VAL A 47 -2.38 -5.18 1.48
CA VAL A 47 -0.95 -5.40 1.76
C VAL A 47 -0.18 -5.92 0.54
N GLY A 48 -0.83 -6.66 -0.36
CA GLY A 48 -0.21 -7.23 -1.56
C GLY A 48 0.12 -6.16 -2.61
N ILE A 49 -0.82 -5.23 -2.86
CA ILE A 49 -0.67 -4.18 -3.89
C ILE A 49 0.09 -2.97 -3.34
N SER A 50 -0.04 -2.68 -2.03
CA SER A 50 0.63 -1.52 -1.42
C SER A 50 2.12 -1.75 -1.25
N VAL A 51 2.93 -0.75 -1.60
CA VAL A 51 4.40 -0.83 -1.52
C VAL A 51 5.00 0.53 -1.19
N SER A 52 6.18 0.51 -0.57
CA SER A 52 7.06 1.67 -0.45
C SER A 52 8.40 1.30 -1.07
N ARG A 53 8.87 2.08 -2.05
CA ARG A 53 10.19 1.91 -2.68
C ARG A 53 11.31 2.30 -1.72
N VAL A 54 11.08 3.28 -0.84
CA VAL A 54 12.03 3.69 0.21
C VAL A 54 12.15 2.60 1.31
N GLY A 55 11.03 1.95 1.63
CA GLY A 55 10.99 0.78 2.50
C GLY A 55 11.57 1.03 3.89
N SER A 56 12.41 0.10 4.37
CA SER A 56 12.95 0.14 5.74
C SER A 56 13.91 1.29 6.03
N ALA A 57 14.37 2.02 5.00
CA ALA A 57 15.24 3.19 5.19
C ALA A 57 14.50 4.37 5.83
N ALA A 58 13.17 4.45 5.66
CA ALA A 58 12.32 5.47 6.28
C ALA A 58 11.89 5.10 7.71
N GLN A 59 12.29 3.94 8.24
CA GLN A 59 11.85 3.44 9.55
C GLN A 59 12.92 3.64 10.62
N ILE A 60 12.50 3.98 11.83
CA ILE A 60 13.38 3.94 13.00
C ILE A 60 13.75 2.50 13.37
N LYS A 61 14.90 2.31 14.03
CA LYS A 61 15.44 0.98 14.38
C LYS A 61 14.43 0.08 15.11
N ALA A 62 13.68 0.64 16.06
CA ALA A 62 12.69 -0.10 16.83
C ALA A 62 11.57 -0.68 15.93
N ILE A 63 11.03 0.12 15.02
CA ILE A 63 9.98 -0.33 14.08
C ILE A 63 10.52 -1.39 13.13
N LYS A 64 11.74 -1.19 12.61
CA LYS A 64 12.36 -2.17 11.71
C LYS A 64 12.52 -3.54 12.36
N GLN A 65 12.87 -3.59 13.65
CA GLN A 65 13.01 -4.87 14.37
C GLN A 65 11.68 -5.61 14.51
N VAL A 66 10.60 -4.91 14.86
CA VAL A 66 9.30 -5.56 15.13
C VAL A 66 8.47 -5.81 13.87
N ALA A 67 8.61 -4.99 12.83
CA ALA A 67 7.72 -5.00 11.66
C ALA A 67 8.34 -5.64 10.40
N SER A 68 9.60 -6.07 10.44
CA SER A 68 10.33 -6.58 9.26
C SER A 68 9.66 -7.77 8.57
N LYS A 69 8.99 -8.64 9.34
CA LYS A 69 8.34 -9.86 8.83
C LYS A 69 6.84 -9.71 8.62
N SER A 70 6.21 -8.70 9.21
CA SER A 70 4.75 -8.58 9.26
C SER A 70 4.11 -8.52 7.88
N LYS A 71 4.74 -7.84 6.91
CA LYS A 71 4.22 -7.78 5.54
C LYS A 71 4.19 -9.16 4.87
N LEU A 72 5.26 -9.94 5.05
CA LEU A 72 5.38 -11.27 4.45
C LEU A 72 4.41 -12.25 5.11
N GLU A 73 4.29 -12.20 6.43
CA GLU A 73 3.35 -13.02 7.19
C GLU A 73 1.88 -12.73 6.79
N LEU A 74 1.53 -11.46 6.65
CA LEU A 74 0.20 -11.05 6.18
C LEU A 74 -0.08 -11.44 4.73
N ALA A 75 0.94 -11.38 3.86
CA ALA A 75 0.81 -11.83 2.48
C ALA A 75 0.59 -13.35 2.40
N GLN A 76 1.30 -14.14 3.20
CA GLN A 76 1.12 -15.60 3.29
C GLN A 76 -0.22 -16.01 3.91
N PHE A 77 -0.78 -15.21 4.81
CA PHE A 77 -2.10 -15.48 5.39
C PHE A 77 -3.25 -15.19 4.41
N ALA A 78 -3.04 -14.25 3.49
CA ALA A 78 -4.05 -13.83 2.51
C ALA A 78 -4.02 -14.63 1.20
N GLU A 79 -3.00 -15.47 1.01
CA GLU A 79 -2.90 -16.50 -0.03
C GLU A 79 -3.65 -17.77 0.41
#